data_AF-A0A7K4LMC1-F1
#
_entry.id   AF-A0A7K4LMC1-F1
#
_cell.length_a   1.000
_cell.length_b   1.000
_cell.length_c   1.000
_cell.angle_alpha   90.00
_cell.angle_beta   90.00
_cell.angle_gamma   90.00
#
_symmetry.space_group_name_H-M   'P 1'
#
loop_
_entity.id
_entity.type
_entity.pdbx_description
1 polymer ?
#
loop_
_entity_poly.entity_id
_entity_poly.type
_entity_poly.pdbx_seq_one_letter_code
_entity_poly.pdbx_strand_id
1 'polypeptide(L)'
;AVCWVPCRNGGSCVFPNRCSCPPGWTGAACETDVDECARRGHGCGQLCANTAGSYRCSCRAGFSLAADGRTCGRAEPQPDPSSEMKEEMKDLKARVEALEQKLQSLLAPFHNLMPSAPDDVGTDPVSRLSHSLQQLDRIDSLSEQISFLEERLETCKCPGKG
;
A
#
# COMPACT_ATOMS: atom_id res chain seq x y z
N ALA A 1 23.68 34.66 -33.50
CA ALA A 1 24.20 35.97 -33.04
C ALA A 1 25.38 35.72 -32.09
N VAL A 2 26.22 36.75 -31.82
CA VAL A 2 27.37 36.63 -30.89
C VAL A 2 27.04 37.32 -29.58
N CYS A 3 27.19 36.64 -28.45
CA CYS A 3 27.04 37.21 -27.12
C CYS A 3 28.39 37.15 -26.42
N TRP A 4 28.95 38.31 -26.04
CA TRP A 4 30.21 38.38 -25.30
C TRP A 4 30.02 38.01 -23.83
N VAL A 5 28.87 38.38 -23.27
CA VAL A 5 28.39 37.78 -22.01
C VAL A 5 27.64 36.51 -22.37
N PRO A 6 28.10 35.32 -21.93
CA PRO A 6 27.47 34.07 -22.31
C PRO A 6 26.08 33.93 -21.67
N CYS A 7 25.10 33.47 -22.46
CA CYS A 7 23.79 33.10 -21.94
C CYS A 7 23.92 31.88 -21.01
N ARG A 8 23.37 31.98 -19.81
CA ARG A 8 23.37 30.93 -18.78
C ARG A 8 22.11 30.07 -18.89
N ASN A 9 22.08 28.98 -18.12
CA ASN A 9 20.90 28.13 -17.90
C ASN A 9 20.20 27.64 -19.18
N GLY A 10 20.96 27.42 -20.26
CA GLY A 10 20.41 26.96 -21.55
C GLY A 10 19.84 28.07 -22.46
N GLY A 11 20.07 29.34 -22.15
CA GLY A 11 19.67 30.47 -22.98
C GLY A 11 20.37 30.50 -24.35
N SER A 12 19.65 31.00 -25.36
CA SER A 12 20.13 31.10 -26.75
C SER A 12 20.45 32.54 -27.13
N CYS A 13 21.61 32.79 -27.73
CA CYS A 13 22.00 34.12 -28.17
C CYS A 13 21.26 34.53 -29.47
N VAL A 14 20.30 35.45 -29.35
CA VAL A 14 19.45 35.89 -30.48
C VAL A 14 19.90 37.21 -31.10
N PHE A 15 20.61 38.05 -30.34
CA PHE A 15 21.18 39.32 -30.80
C PHE A 15 22.44 39.65 -29.98
N PRO A 16 23.35 40.54 -30.41
CA PRO A 16 24.47 40.99 -29.59
C PRO A 16 24.10 41.29 -28.14
N ASN A 17 24.65 40.50 -27.21
CA ASN A 17 24.40 40.53 -25.76
C ASN A 17 22.91 40.45 -25.34
N ARG A 18 22.07 39.86 -26.19
CA ARG A 18 20.66 39.61 -25.86
C ARG A 18 20.37 38.12 -25.97
N CYS A 19 20.07 37.54 -24.82
CA CYS A 19 19.68 36.15 -24.70
C CYS A 19 18.17 35.98 -24.81
N SER A 20 17.76 34.90 -25.47
CA SER A 20 16.42 34.33 -25.33
C SER A 20 16.49 33.26 -24.26
N CYS A 21 15.82 33.48 -23.15
CA CYS A 21 15.86 32.59 -22.00
C CYS A 21 14.86 31.44 -22.12
N PRO A 22 15.19 30.25 -21.61
CA PRO A 22 14.21 29.19 -21.46
C PRO A 22 13.17 29.57 -20.40
N PRO A 23 12.01 28.89 -20.38
CA PRO A 23 11.02 29.07 -19.32
C PRO A 23 11.64 28.93 -17.93
N GLY A 24 11.19 29.75 -16.97
CA GLY A 24 11.71 29.78 -15.61
C GLY A 24 12.95 30.67 -15.41
N TRP A 25 13.49 31.29 -16.46
CA TRP A 25 14.66 32.18 -16.36
C TRP A 25 14.41 33.57 -16.96
N THR A 26 15.06 34.57 -16.38
CA THR A 26 15.03 35.97 -16.81
C THR A 26 16.40 36.64 -16.61
N GLY A 27 16.51 37.92 -16.98
CA GLY A 27 17.77 38.68 -16.99
C GLY A 27 18.39 38.77 -18.38
N ALA A 28 19.45 39.57 -18.50
CA ALA A 28 20.10 39.82 -19.80
C ALA A 28 20.86 38.59 -20.31
N ALA A 29 21.38 37.78 -19.39
CA ALA A 29 22.11 36.56 -19.63
C ALA A 29 21.39 35.31 -19.09
N CYS A 30 20.10 35.39 -18.79
CA CYS A 30 19.30 34.30 -18.20
C CYS A 30 19.84 33.82 -16.84
N GLU A 31 20.43 34.73 -16.08
CA GLU A 31 21.09 34.48 -14.79
C GLU A 31 20.12 34.47 -13.60
N THR A 32 18.93 35.03 -13.78
CA THR A 32 17.96 35.21 -12.70
C THR A 32 16.84 34.20 -12.83
N ASP A 33 16.64 33.41 -11.78
CA ASP A 33 15.51 32.49 -11.67
C ASP A 33 14.20 33.26 -11.52
N VAL A 34 13.14 32.77 -12.17
CA VAL A 34 11.80 33.34 -12.03
C VAL A 34 11.07 32.60 -10.93
N ASP A 35 10.81 33.27 -9.80
CA ASP A 35 9.99 32.67 -8.75
C ASP A 35 8.52 32.63 -9.17
N GLU A 36 8.06 31.49 -9.69
CA GLU A 36 6.66 31.34 -10.09
C GLU A 36 5.71 31.30 -8.89
N CYS A 37 6.19 30.93 -7.71
CA CYS A 37 5.39 30.89 -6.48
C CYS A 37 5.08 32.28 -5.92
N ALA A 38 5.93 33.28 -6.22
CA ALA A 38 5.67 34.68 -5.86
C ALA A 38 4.49 35.30 -6.64
N ARG A 39 4.03 34.66 -7.72
CA ARG A 39 2.90 35.13 -8.52
C ARG A 39 1.58 34.80 -7.84
N ARG A 40 0.64 35.74 -7.85
CA ARG A 40 -0.75 35.46 -7.44
C ARG A 40 -1.34 34.41 -8.39
N GLY A 41 -1.82 33.31 -7.82
CA GLY A 41 -2.33 32.18 -8.59
C GLY A 41 -1.23 31.42 -9.33
N HIS A 42 -0.14 31.06 -8.64
CA HIS A 42 0.99 30.26 -9.14
C HIS A 42 0.61 28.87 -9.70
N GLY A 43 -0.67 28.51 -9.76
CA GLY A 43 -1.15 27.31 -10.45
C GLY A 43 -1.09 26.01 -9.64
N CYS A 44 -0.56 26.05 -8.41
CA CYS A 44 -0.68 24.92 -7.48
C CYS A 44 -1.96 25.05 -6.67
N GLY A 45 -2.64 23.91 -6.43
CA GLY A 45 -3.87 23.88 -5.63
C GLY A 45 -3.65 24.23 -4.16
N GLN A 46 -2.45 23.97 -3.62
CA GLN A 46 -2.12 24.28 -2.23
C GLN A 46 -0.72 24.88 -2.08
N LEU A 47 0.30 24.07 -1.84
CA LEU A 47 1.65 24.54 -1.54
C LEU A 47 2.47 24.63 -2.83
N CYS A 48 3.26 25.70 -2.96
CA CYS A 48 4.20 25.92 -4.05
C CYS A 48 5.60 26.07 -3.48
N ALA A 49 6.56 25.37 -4.07
CA ALA A 49 7.98 25.52 -3.75
C ALA A 49 8.74 25.87 -5.03
N ASN A 50 9.36 27.05 -5.03
CA ASN A 50 10.19 27.49 -6.13
C ASN A 50 11.45 26.64 -6.25
N THR A 51 11.91 26.40 -7.46
CA THR A 51 13.12 25.64 -7.78
C THR A 51 13.87 26.33 -8.93
N ALA A 52 15.17 26.10 -9.08
CA ALA A 52 15.90 26.76 -10.17
C ALA A 52 15.36 26.35 -11.55
N GLY A 53 14.79 27.31 -12.29
CA GLY A 53 14.18 27.17 -13.60
C GLY A 53 12.77 26.58 -13.61
N SER A 54 12.13 26.38 -12.44
CA SER A 54 10.78 25.83 -12.37
C SER A 54 10.17 25.92 -10.97
N TYR A 55 9.01 25.31 -10.74
CA TYR A 55 8.43 25.15 -9.42
C TYR A 55 7.78 23.78 -9.28
N ARG A 56 7.62 23.34 -8.02
CA ARG A 56 6.86 22.12 -7.70
C ARG A 56 5.69 22.43 -6.80
N CYS A 57 4.57 21.76 -7.07
CA CYS A 57 3.42 21.79 -6.19
C CYS A 57 3.49 20.66 -5.18
N SER A 58 2.96 20.91 -3.99
CA SER A 58 2.78 19.89 -2.95
C SER A 58 1.49 20.14 -2.19
N CYS A 59 1.04 19.12 -1.45
CA CYS A 59 -0.22 19.15 -0.73
C CYS A 59 0.01 19.10 0.78
N ARG A 60 -0.92 19.69 1.53
CA ARG A 60 -0.97 19.62 3.00
C ARG A 60 -1.31 18.19 3.43
N ALA A 61 -1.05 17.88 4.70
CA ALA A 61 -1.41 16.59 5.27
C ALA A 61 -2.89 16.23 5.02
N GLY A 62 -3.16 14.99 4.63
CA GLY A 62 -4.50 14.52 4.27
C GLY A 62 -4.90 14.79 2.81
N PHE A 63 -3.99 15.31 1.98
CA PHE A 63 -4.21 15.54 0.55
C PHE A 63 -3.09 14.89 -0.28
N SER A 64 -3.44 14.37 -1.46
CA SER A 64 -2.52 13.80 -2.43
C SER A 64 -2.45 14.66 -3.68
N LEU A 65 -1.25 14.76 -4.26
CA LEU A 65 -1.04 15.48 -5.52
C LEU A 65 -1.61 14.64 -6.67
N ALA A 66 -2.48 15.22 -7.47
CA ALA A 66 -3.07 14.58 -8.64
C ALA A 66 -2.02 14.38 -9.75
N ALA A 67 -2.37 13.57 -10.75
CA ALA A 67 -1.49 13.25 -11.88
C ALA A 67 -1.10 14.47 -12.73
N ASP A 68 -1.86 15.57 -12.65
CA ASP A 68 -1.53 16.85 -13.28
C ASP A 68 -0.36 17.58 -12.61
N GLY A 69 0.14 17.07 -11.48
CA GLY A 69 1.23 17.65 -10.70
C GLY A 69 0.89 18.98 -10.03
N ARG A 70 -0.38 19.37 -9.98
CA ARG A 70 -0.82 20.71 -9.53
C ARG A 70 -2.00 20.68 -8.59
N THR A 71 -2.98 19.82 -8.85
CA THR A 71 -4.23 19.75 -8.08
C THR A 71 -4.03 18.88 -6.85
N CYS A 72 -4.58 19.31 -5.72
CA CYS A 72 -4.59 18.51 -4.49
C CYS A 72 -5.99 17.94 -4.27
N GLY A 73 -6.12 16.62 -4.42
CA GLY A 73 -7.31 15.89 -4.00
C GLY A 73 -7.20 15.55 -2.52
N ARG A 74 -8.33 15.33 -1.84
CA ARG A 74 -8.26 14.62 -0.56
C ARG A 74 -7.50 13.33 -0.83
N ALA A 75 -6.56 13.00 0.04
CA ALA A 75 -6.00 11.67 0.08
C ALA A 75 -7.15 10.77 0.54
N GLU A 76 -8.05 10.45 -0.39
CA GLU A 76 -8.88 9.28 -0.23
C GLU A 76 -7.90 8.14 0.01
N PRO A 77 -8.15 7.27 1.01
CA PRO A 77 -7.38 6.06 1.11
C PRO A 77 -7.49 5.40 -0.27
N GLN A 78 -6.39 5.38 -1.02
CA GLN A 78 -6.37 4.57 -2.23
C GLN A 78 -6.79 3.17 -1.77
N PRO A 79 -7.75 2.50 -2.45
CA PRO A 79 -8.03 1.11 -2.12
C PRO A 79 -6.69 0.39 -2.22
N ASP A 80 -6.16 0.03 -1.06
CA ASP A 80 -4.89 -0.66 -0.97
C ASP A 80 -5.10 -1.96 -1.74
N PRO A 81 -4.23 -2.38 -2.67
CA PRO A 81 -4.39 -3.68 -3.32
C PRO A 81 -4.42 -4.84 -2.31
N SER A 82 -3.97 -4.63 -1.07
CA SER A 82 -4.18 -5.56 0.04
C SER A 82 -5.60 -5.56 0.62
N SER A 83 -6.39 -4.51 0.44
CA SER A 83 -7.79 -4.40 0.89
C SER A 83 -8.76 -5.17 0.00
N GLU A 84 -8.54 -5.19 -1.32
CA GLU A 84 -9.29 -6.07 -2.24
C GLU A 84 -9.00 -7.54 -1.94
N MET A 85 -7.72 -7.89 -1.75
CA MET A 85 -7.33 -9.26 -1.42
C MET A 85 -7.80 -9.71 -0.02
N LYS A 86 -7.94 -8.78 0.94
CA LYS A 86 -8.52 -9.05 2.27
C LYS A 86 -10.01 -9.34 2.22
N GLU A 87 -10.79 -8.62 1.40
CA GLU A 87 -12.22 -8.90 1.26
C GLU A 87 -12.47 -10.20 0.49
N GLU A 88 -11.66 -10.55 -0.51
CA GLU A 88 -11.74 -11.87 -1.16
C GLU A 88 -11.37 -13.02 -0.19
N MET A 89 -10.33 -12.86 0.63
CA MET A 89 -9.93 -13.84 1.66
C MET A 89 -11.04 -14.04 2.71
N LYS A 90 -11.74 -12.96 3.07
CA LYS A 90 -12.85 -12.98 4.04
C LYS A 90 -14.09 -13.68 3.48
N ASP A 91 -14.42 -13.45 2.20
CA ASP A 91 -15.48 -14.21 1.52
C ASP A 91 -15.13 -15.70 1.46
N LEU A 92 -13.88 -16.03 1.09
CA LEU A 92 -13.44 -17.42 1.01
C LEU A 92 -13.49 -18.11 2.38
N LYS A 93 -13.09 -17.44 3.46
CA LYS A 93 -13.19 -17.96 4.83
C LYS A 93 -14.64 -18.24 5.23
N ALA A 94 -15.57 -17.33 4.94
CA ALA A 94 -16.99 -17.53 5.23
C ALA A 94 -17.57 -18.75 4.48
N ARG A 95 -17.11 -19.00 3.25
CA ARG A 95 -17.54 -20.16 2.46
C ARG A 95 -16.99 -21.48 3.00
N VAL A 96 -15.76 -21.49 3.53
CA VAL A 96 -15.17 -22.66 4.21
C VAL A 96 -15.95 -22.98 5.49
N GLU A 97 -16.22 -21.98 6.34
CA GLU A 97 -17.00 -22.17 7.58
C GLU A 97 -18.41 -22.72 7.28
N ALA A 98 -19.06 -22.24 6.21
CA ALA A 98 -20.36 -22.75 5.78
C ALA A 98 -20.32 -24.21 5.27
N LEU A 99 -19.21 -24.63 4.67
CA LEU A 99 -19.00 -26.02 4.24
C LEU A 99 -18.75 -26.94 5.44
N GLU A 100 -17.99 -26.49 6.44
CA GLU A 100 -17.76 -27.23 7.68
C GLU A 100 -19.07 -27.47 8.44
N GLN A 101 -19.91 -26.43 8.59
CA GLN A 101 -21.22 -26.58 9.22
C GLN A 101 -22.13 -27.57 8.46
N LYS A 102 -22.12 -27.53 7.12
CA LYS A 102 -22.86 -28.50 6.31
C LYS A 102 -22.36 -29.92 6.53
N LEU A 103 -21.05 -30.12 6.58
CA LEU A 103 -20.44 -31.42 6.83
C LEU A 103 -20.80 -31.96 8.22
N GLN A 104 -20.76 -31.11 9.25
CA GLN A 104 -21.20 -31.47 10.61
C GLN A 104 -22.68 -31.84 10.66
N SER A 105 -23.56 -31.13 9.94
CA SER A 105 -24.99 -31.47 9.88
C SER A 105 -25.26 -32.82 9.21
N LEU A 106 -24.44 -33.19 8.22
CA LEU A 106 -24.54 -34.49 7.53
C LEU A 106 -23.98 -35.64 8.38
N LEU A 107 -23.01 -35.36 9.25
CA LEU A 107 -22.39 -36.34 10.15
C LEU A 107 -23.12 -36.47 11.50
N ALA A 108 -23.98 -35.51 11.86
CA ALA A 108 -24.77 -35.53 13.10
C ALA A 108 -25.65 -36.79 13.28
N PRO A 109 -26.29 -37.36 12.24
CA PRO A 109 -27.03 -38.62 12.37
C PRO A 109 -26.12 -39.82 12.68
N PHE A 110 -24.90 -39.83 12.15
CA PHE A 110 -23.90 -40.88 12.42
C PHE A 110 -23.34 -40.80 13.84
N HIS A 111 -23.22 -39.60 14.41
CA HIS A 111 -22.85 -39.43 15.82
C HIS A 111 -23.92 -39.95 16.78
N ASN A 112 -25.21 -39.91 16.41
CA ASN A 112 -26.30 -40.49 17.22
C ASN A 112 -26.41 -42.03 17.08
N LEU A 113 -25.74 -42.61 16.07
CA LEU A 113 -25.64 -44.07 15.86
C LEU A 113 -24.40 -44.68 16.53
N MET A 114 -23.54 -43.86 17.13
CA MET A 114 -22.39 -44.27 17.96
C MET A 114 -22.67 -43.87 19.41
N PRO A 115 -23.33 -44.73 20.22
CA PRO A 115 -23.42 -44.50 21.66
C PRO A 115 -22.00 -44.52 22.22
N SER A 116 -21.69 -43.62 23.17
CA SER A 116 -20.56 -43.79 24.07
C SER A 116 -20.68 -45.17 24.73
N ALA A 117 -19.76 -46.09 24.39
CA ALA A 117 -19.81 -47.48 24.81
C ALA A 117 -19.71 -47.63 26.34
N PRO A 118 -20.47 -48.58 26.93
CA PRO A 118 -20.05 -49.30 28.13
C PRO A 118 -19.23 -50.54 27.74
N ASP A 119 -18.08 -50.67 28.43
CA ASP A 119 -17.30 -51.87 28.78
C ASP A 119 -16.78 -52.86 27.70
N ASP A 120 -15.45 -52.80 27.53
CA ASP A 120 -14.43 -53.86 27.39
C ASP A 120 -14.15 -54.63 26.05
N VAL A 121 -13.04 -54.20 25.41
CA VAL A 121 -11.90 -54.93 24.77
C VAL A 121 -12.20 -55.95 23.64
N GLY A 122 -11.60 -55.87 22.43
CA GLY A 122 -10.36 -55.19 22.06
C GLY A 122 -10.11 -55.15 20.55
N THR A 123 -9.90 -53.93 20.06
CA THR A 123 -8.92 -53.41 19.08
C THR A 123 -9.43 -52.00 18.83
N ASP A 124 -9.10 -51.13 19.78
CA ASP A 124 -9.95 -50.01 20.14
C ASP A 124 -9.98 -48.94 19.03
N PRO A 125 -11.13 -48.65 18.40
CA PRO A 125 -11.26 -47.52 17.48
C PRO A 125 -10.88 -46.20 18.15
N VAL A 126 -10.93 -46.11 19.49
CA VAL A 126 -10.45 -44.96 20.28
C VAL A 126 -8.94 -44.78 20.17
N SER A 127 -8.14 -45.84 19.98
CA SER A 127 -6.70 -45.71 19.76
C SER A 127 -6.38 -45.15 18.37
N ARG A 128 -7.18 -45.52 17.36
CA ARG A 128 -7.08 -44.96 16.00
C ARG A 128 -7.59 -43.52 15.94
N LEU A 129 -8.71 -43.24 16.63
CA LEU A 129 -9.22 -41.88 16.76
C LEU A 129 -8.27 -41.00 17.59
N SER A 130 -7.64 -41.54 18.63
CA SER A 130 -6.62 -40.84 19.42
C SER A 130 -5.43 -40.49 18.54
N HIS A 131 -4.96 -41.40 17.68
CA HIS A 131 -3.87 -41.09 16.75
C HIS A 131 -4.27 -40.07 15.66
N SER A 132 -5.55 -40.03 15.25
CA SER A 132 -6.09 -39.00 14.34
C SER A 132 -6.40 -37.66 15.03
N LEU A 133 -6.87 -37.66 16.28
CA LEU A 133 -7.08 -36.47 17.13
C LEU A 133 -5.75 -35.83 17.53
N GLN A 134 -4.70 -36.64 17.71
CA GLN A 134 -3.35 -36.15 17.96
C GLN A 134 -2.72 -35.48 16.72
N GLN A 135 -3.28 -35.70 15.52
CA GLN A 135 -2.97 -34.88 14.33
C GLN A 135 -3.74 -33.55 14.33
N LEU A 136 -4.95 -33.51 14.92
CA LEU A 136 -5.75 -32.28 15.07
C LEU A 136 -5.20 -31.34 16.16
N ASP A 137 -4.72 -31.87 17.30
CA ASP A 137 -3.98 -31.09 18.31
C ASP A 137 -2.74 -30.40 17.70
N ARG A 138 -2.13 -31.03 16.71
CA ARG A 138 -0.98 -30.48 15.97
C ARG A 138 -1.39 -29.33 15.06
N ILE A 139 -2.64 -29.32 14.56
CA ILE A 139 -3.20 -28.25 13.74
C ILE A 139 -3.57 -27.04 14.61
N ASP A 140 -4.13 -27.25 15.81
CA ASP A 140 -4.38 -26.16 16.75
C ASP A 140 -3.07 -25.51 17.22
N SER A 141 -2.03 -26.31 17.49
CA SER A 141 -0.70 -25.79 17.81
C SER A 141 -0.06 -25.00 16.65
N LEU A 142 -0.31 -25.40 15.41
CA LEU A 142 0.14 -24.66 14.23
C LEU A 142 -0.66 -23.37 14.03
N SER A 143 -1.97 -23.37 14.33
CA SER A 143 -2.82 -22.19 14.29
C SER A 143 -2.32 -21.11 15.27
N GLU A 144 -2.03 -21.48 16.53
CA GLU A 144 -1.44 -20.56 17.51
C GLU A 144 -0.06 -20.05 17.09
N GLN A 145 0.78 -20.91 16.50
CA GLN A 145 2.09 -20.50 15.98
C GLN A 145 1.97 -19.53 14.80
N ILE A 146 0.96 -19.69 13.94
CA ILE A 146 0.69 -18.78 12.83
C ILE A 146 0.21 -17.43 13.36
N SER A 147 -0.73 -17.41 14.32
CA SER A 147 -1.19 -16.16 14.94
C SER A 147 -0.06 -15.39 15.64
N PHE A 148 0.85 -16.11 16.32
CA PHE A 148 2.05 -15.50 16.92
C PHE A 148 3.02 -14.95 15.85
N LEU A 149 3.17 -15.64 14.73
CA LEU A 149 3.98 -15.16 13.61
C LEU A 149 3.34 -13.95 12.91
N GLU A 150 2.01 -13.88 12.81
CA GLU A 150 1.27 -12.73 12.28
C GLU A 150 1.46 -11.49 13.15
N GLU A 151 1.31 -11.59 14.48
CA GLU A 151 1.55 -10.48 15.41
C GLU A 151 3.01 -9.98 15.36
N ARG A 152 3.97 -10.88 15.16
CA ARG A 152 5.38 -10.54 14.99
C ARG A 152 5.71 -9.96 13.60
N LEU A 153 4.94 -10.31 12.57
CA LEU A 153 5.09 -9.70 11.25
C LEU A 153 4.57 -8.26 11.26
N GLU A 154 3.48 -7.99 11.99
CA GLU A 154 2.91 -6.63 12.13
C GLU A 154 3.82 -5.68 12.92
N THR A 155 4.60 -6.20 13.87
CA THR A 155 5.61 -5.41 14.61
C THR A 155 6.95 -5.28 13.89
N CYS A 156 7.15 -6.04 12.81
CA CYS A 156 8.33 -5.94 11.95
C CYS A 156 8.26 -4.68 11.07
N LYS A 157 8.61 -3.53 11.66
CA LYS A 157 8.87 -2.29 10.93
C LYS A 157 10.23 -2.42 10.25
N CYS A 158 10.26 -2.57 8.92
CA CYS A 158 11.51 -2.49 8.16
C CYS A 158 12.19 -1.14 8.42
N PRO A 159 13.41 -1.09 9.00
CA PRO A 159 14.16 0.14 9.09
C PRO A 159 14.80 0.38 7.72
N GLY A 160 14.25 1.31 6.94
CA GLY A 160 14.91 1.77 5.73
C GLY A 160 14.01 2.33 4.64
N LYS A 161 13.53 3.56 4.84
CA LYS A 161 13.49 4.59 3.79
C LYS A 161 13.69 5.95 4.47
N GLY A 162 14.95 6.29 4.69
CA GLY A 162 15.44 7.66 4.84
C GLY A 162 16.26 8.00 3.61
#